data_AF-A0A1I7GXE5-F1
#
_entry.id   AF-A0A1I7GXE5-F1
#
_cell.length_a   1.000
_cell.length_b   1.000
_cell.length_c   1.000
_cell.angle_alpha   90.00
_cell.angle_beta   90.00
_cell.angle_gamma   90.00
#
_symmetry.space_group_name_H-M   'P 1'
#
loop_
_entity.id
_entity.type
_entity.pdbx_description
1 polymer ?
#
loop_
_entity_poly.entity_id
_entity_poly.type
_entity_poly.pdbx_seq_one_letter_code
_entity_poly.pdbx_strand_id
1 'polypeptide(L)'
;MIKQEFRQRAQEILDQLEEKIDEMKQGISNIAEEARDEYAEQLEKLKSLRDELAEKLTTFDDIAESRWDVVRESAISFFSKVSEAWKEDFERVKQAFRKQE
;
A
#
# COMPACT_ATOMS: atom_id res chain seq x y z
N MET A 1 -10.21 5.83 16.70
CA MET A 1 -10.17 4.60 15.87
C MET A 1 -10.11 3.37 16.76
N ILE A 2 -11.14 2.53 16.72
CA ILE A 2 -11.13 1.21 17.38
C ILE A 2 -10.42 0.17 16.51
N LYS A 3 -10.01 -0.97 17.08
CA LYS A 3 -9.26 -2.02 16.37
C LYS A 3 -9.95 -2.47 15.10
N GLN A 4 -11.27 -2.64 15.17
CA GLN A 4 -12.08 -3.04 14.02
C GLN A 4 -12.03 -2.01 12.87
N GLU A 5 -12.14 -0.72 13.18
CA GLU A 5 -12.06 0.36 12.19
C GLU A 5 -10.66 0.44 11.57
N PHE A 6 -9.61 0.27 12.39
CA PHE A 6 -8.24 0.16 11.89
C PHE A 6 -8.09 -1.00 10.91
N ARG A 7 -8.55 -2.19 11.30
CA ARG A 7 -8.48 -3.39 10.46
C ARG A 7 -9.21 -3.19 9.14
N GLN A 8 -10.42 -2.63 9.16
CA GLN A 8 -11.17 -2.36 7.94
C GLN A 8 -10.43 -1.41 7.00
N ARG A 9 -9.88 -0.31 7.52
CA ARG A 9 -9.12 0.65 6.69
C ARG A 9 -7.82 0.06 6.17
N ALA A 10 -7.11 -0.69 6.99
CA ALA A 10 -5.88 -1.37 6.57
C ALA A 10 -6.15 -2.45 5.54
N GLN A 11 -7.25 -3.19 5.66
CA GLN A 11 -7.71 -4.11 4.62
C GLN A 11 -8.05 -3.37 3.32
N GLU A 12 -8.79 -2.26 3.40
CA GLU A 12 -9.13 -1.45 2.22
C GLU A 12 -7.90 -0.90 1.47
N ILE A 13 -6.83 -0.52 2.21
CA ILE A 13 -5.56 -0.14 1.57
C ILE A 13 -4.85 -1.35 0.98
N LEU A 14 -4.86 -2.51 1.64
CA LEU A 14 -4.27 -3.73 1.09
C LEU A 14 -4.93 -4.11 -0.24
N ASP A 15 -6.27 -4.13 -0.28
CA ASP A 15 -7.03 -4.42 -1.48
C ASP A 15 -6.70 -3.43 -2.61
N GLN A 16 -6.59 -2.13 -2.31
CA GLN A 16 -6.19 -1.11 -3.30
C GLN A 16 -4.73 -1.26 -3.77
N LEU A 17 -3.80 -1.62 -2.87
CA LEU A 17 -2.42 -1.92 -3.24
C LEU A 17 -2.36 -3.14 -4.15
N GLU A 18 -3.12 -4.20 -3.85
CA GLU A 18 -3.18 -5.41 -4.68
C GLU A 18 -3.76 -5.11 -6.06
N GLU A 19 -4.86 -4.37 -6.14
CA GLU A 19 -5.45 -3.93 -7.41
C GLU A 19 -4.41 -3.14 -8.23
N LYS A 20 -3.71 -2.19 -7.59
CA LYS A 20 -2.72 -1.37 -8.30
C LYS A 20 -1.52 -2.17 -8.78
N ILE A 21 -1.04 -3.10 -7.96
CA ILE A 21 0.04 -4.03 -8.30
C ILE A 21 -0.38 -4.88 -9.51
N ASP A 22 -1.63 -5.33 -9.59
CA ASP A 22 -2.14 -6.09 -10.72
C ASP A 22 -2.25 -5.24 -11.99
N GLU A 23 -2.85 -4.04 -11.89
CA GLU A 23 -2.91 -3.08 -13.00
C GLU A 23 -1.52 -2.79 -13.57
N MET A 24 -0.54 -2.55 -12.70
CA MET A 24 0.83 -2.29 -13.10
C MET A 24 1.48 -3.51 -13.76
N LYS A 25 1.30 -4.72 -13.20
CA LYS A 25 1.82 -5.94 -13.84
C LYS A 25 1.24 -6.16 -15.24
N GLN A 26 -0.03 -5.85 -15.44
CA GLN A 26 -0.66 -5.95 -16.76
C GLN A 26 -0.17 -4.86 -17.72
N GLY A 27 -0.02 -3.63 -17.22
CA GLY A 27 0.50 -2.49 -17.98
C GLY A 27 1.97 -2.63 -18.39
N ILE A 28 2.78 -3.44 -17.68
CA ILE A 28 4.22 -3.57 -17.90
C ILE A 28 4.59 -4.01 -19.32
N SER A 29 3.70 -4.76 -19.97
CA SER A 29 3.90 -5.24 -21.34
C SER A 29 3.65 -4.16 -22.40
N ASN A 30 2.91 -3.11 -22.04
CA ASN A 30 2.50 -2.02 -22.92
C ASN A 30 3.35 -0.74 -22.75
N ILE A 31 4.20 -0.67 -21.73
CA ILE A 31 5.13 0.45 -21.50
C ILE A 31 6.43 0.29 -22.30
N ALA A 32 6.97 1.43 -22.73
CA ALA A 32 8.27 1.54 -23.38
C ALA A 32 9.39 0.96 -22.50
N GLU A 33 10.39 0.35 -23.13
CA GLU A 33 11.50 -0.31 -22.44
C GLU A 33 12.24 0.64 -21.48
N GLU A 34 12.40 1.91 -21.86
CA GLU A 34 13.00 2.96 -21.01
C GLU A 34 12.21 3.25 -19.73
N ALA A 35 10.90 3.02 -19.74
CA ALA A 35 10.04 3.22 -18.58
C ALA A 35 9.86 1.93 -17.77
N ARG A 36 10.24 0.75 -18.30
CA ARG A 36 10.06 -0.54 -17.62
C ARG A 36 10.85 -0.64 -16.31
N ASP A 37 12.08 -0.15 -16.28
CA ASP A 37 12.89 -0.16 -15.06
C ASP A 37 12.26 0.68 -13.94
N GLU A 38 11.84 1.91 -14.24
CA GLU A 38 11.15 2.78 -13.28
C GLU A 38 9.84 2.13 -12.80
N TYR A 39 9.12 1.49 -13.72
CA TYR A 39 7.87 0.82 -13.42
C TYR A 39 8.05 -0.45 -12.57
N ALA A 40 9.12 -1.22 -12.82
CA ALA A 40 9.48 -2.37 -12.01
C ALA A 40 9.89 -1.95 -10.60
N GLU A 41 10.64 -0.85 -10.45
CA GLU A 41 11.01 -0.30 -9.15
C GLU A 41 9.76 0.14 -8.35
N GLN A 42 8.82 0.85 -8.99
CA GLN A 42 7.55 1.23 -8.35
C GLN A 42 6.73 -0.01 -7.96
N LEU A 43 6.69 -1.03 -8.81
CA LEU A 43 6.00 -2.28 -8.52
C LEU A 43 6.61 -3.00 -7.30
N GLU A 44 7.94 -3.01 -7.17
CA GLU A 44 8.60 -3.58 -5.99
C GLU A 44 8.32 -2.77 -4.72
N LYS A 45 8.34 -1.43 -4.79
CA LYS A 45 7.96 -0.56 -3.67
C LYS A 45 6.53 -0.82 -3.19
N LEU A 46 5.57 -0.91 -4.12
CA LEU A 46 4.18 -1.20 -3.78
C LEU A 46 4.01 -2.59 -3.15
N LYS A 47 4.72 -3.61 -3.66
CA LYS A 47 4.73 -4.95 -3.06
C LYS A 47 5.27 -4.91 -1.63
N SER A 48 6.40 -4.22 -1.41
CA SER A 48 6.99 -4.06 -0.07
C SER A 48 6.00 -3.39 0.88
N LEU A 49 5.37 -2.29 0.47
CA LEU A 49 4.36 -1.59 1.29
C LEU A 49 3.18 -2.50 1.63
N ARG A 50 2.71 -3.31 0.67
CA ARG A 50 1.64 -4.29 0.90
C ARG A 50 2.07 -5.37 1.90
N ASP A 51 3.28 -5.92 1.75
CA ASP A 51 3.86 -6.88 2.68
C ASP A 51 3.95 -6.32 4.11
N GLU A 52 4.53 -5.12 4.26
CA GLU A 52 4.66 -4.45 5.55
C GLU A 52 3.29 -4.19 6.19
N LEU A 53 2.31 -3.73 5.40
CA LEU A 53 0.96 -3.48 5.90
C LEU A 53 0.27 -4.77 6.33
N ALA A 54 0.39 -5.85 5.56
CA ALA A 54 -0.20 -7.15 5.88
C ALA A 54 0.43 -7.78 7.15
N GLU A 55 1.75 -7.69 7.30
CA GLU A 55 2.46 -8.16 8.49
C GLU A 55 2.01 -7.37 9.74
N LYS A 56 1.96 -6.04 9.64
CA LYS A 56 1.50 -5.19 10.74
C LYS A 56 0.05 -5.44 11.08
N LEU A 57 -0.83 -5.59 10.08
CA LEU A 57 -2.23 -5.93 10.29
C LEU A 57 -2.36 -7.23 11.09
N THR A 58 -1.62 -8.27 10.69
CA THR A 58 -1.62 -9.57 11.37
C THR A 58 -1.14 -9.43 12.82
N THR A 59 -0.07 -8.68 13.03
CA THR A 59 0.46 -8.38 14.37
C THR A 59 -0.59 -7.66 15.23
N PHE A 60 -1.28 -6.66 14.67
CA PHE A 60 -2.33 -5.92 15.35
C PHE A 60 -3.58 -6.77 15.60
N ASP A 61 -3.90 -7.73 14.70
CA ASP A 61 -5.03 -8.66 14.85
C ASP A 61 -4.81 -9.65 15.99
N ASP A 62 -3.56 -10.06 16.26
CA ASP A 62 -3.20 -10.91 17.40
C ASP A 62 -3.31 -10.17 18.76
N ILE A 63 -3.17 -8.83 18.75
CA ILE A 63 -3.23 -8.04 19.98
C ILE A 63 -4.64 -8.05 20.57
N ALA A 64 -4.76 -8.50 21.82
CA ALA A 64 -6.01 -8.43 22.58
C ALA A 64 -6.59 -7.01 22.61
N GLU A 65 -7.92 -6.90 22.55
CA GLU A 65 -8.60 -5.59 22.53
C GLU A 65 -8.25 -4.72 23.74
N SER A 66 -8.02 -5.33 24.92
CA SER A 66 -7.59 -4.64 26.13
C SER A 66 -6.20 -3.97 26.02
N ARG A 67 -5.35 -4.44 25.11
CA ARG A 67 -4.03 -3.88 24.82
C ARG A 67 -4.01 -2.98 23.59
N TRP A 68 -5.13 -2.91 22.86
CA TRP A 68 -5.24 -2.10 21.65
C TRP A 68 -4.92 -0.62 21.92
N ASP A 69 -5.38 -0.06 23.04
CA ASP A 69 -5.18 1.35 23.35
C ASP A 69 -3.69 1.73 23.43
N VAL A 70 -2.84 0.81 23.89
CA VAL A 70 -1.38 0.99 24.00
C VAL A 70 -0.71 1.03 22.63
N VAL A 71 -1.19 0.22 21.68
CA VAL A 71 -0.59 0.10 20.35
C VAL A 71 -1.28 0.94 19.28
N ARG A 72 -2.47 1.48 19.58
CA ARG A 72 -3.29 2.26 18.64
C ARG A 72 -2.50 3.43 18.05
N GLU A 73 -1.78 4.18 18.87
CA GLU A 73 -0.95 5.31 18.42
C GLU A 73 0.11 4.85 17.42
N SER A 74 0.77 3.72 17.70
CA SER A 74 1.77 3.12 16.80
C SER A 74 1.13 2.62 15.51
N ALA A 75 -0.04 1.98 15.60
CA ALA A 75 -0.80 1.51 14.45
C ALA A 75 -1.23 2.67 13.55
N ILE A 76 -1.78 3.73 14.13
CA ILE A 76 -2.17 4.95 13.39
C ILE A 76 -0.95 5.58 12.71
N SER A 77 0.16 5.73 13.44
CA SER A 77 1.39 6.29 12.86
C SER A 77 1.92 5.46 11.69
N PHE A 78 1.95 4.14 11.84
CA PHE A 78 2.34 3.23 10.76
C PHE A 78 1.40 3.34 9.56
N PHE A 79 0.09 3.33 9.80
CA PHE A 79 -0.90 3.44 8.74
C PHE A 79 -0.85 4.78 8.01
N SER A 80 -0.61 5.89 8.71
CA SER A 80 -0.38 7.18 8.07
C SER A 80 0.83 7.14 7.13
N LYS A 81 1.95 6.55 7.56
CA LYS A 81 3.14 6.41 6.71
C LYS A 81 2.86 5.57 5.46
N VAL A 82 2.17 4.44 5.61
CA VAL A 82 1.79 3.59 4.47
C VAL A 82 0.85 4.35 3.54
N SER A 83 -0.14 5.08 4.09
CA SER A 83 -1.06 5.87 3.29
C SER A 83 -0.39 7.04 2.56
N GLU A 84 0.62 7.66 3.17
CA GLU A 84 1.41 8.73 2.54
C GLU A 84 2.27 8.17 1.40
N ALA A 85 3.03 7.10 1.67
CA ALA A 85 3.86 6.44 0.67
C ALA A 85 3.03 5.95 -0.52
N TRP A 86 1.91 5.28 -0.24
CA TRP A 86 1.00 4.81 -1.28
C TRP A 86 0.39 5.96 -2.09
N LYS A 87 0.00 7.09 -1.46
CA LYS A 87 -0.48 8.26 -2.19
C LYS A 87 0.58 8.85 -3.12
N GLU A 88 1.81 8.97 -2.65
CA GLU A 88 2.92 9.47 -3.47
C GLU A 88 3.22 8.54 -4.66
N ASP A 89 3.28 7.23 -4.42
CA ASP A 89 3.49 6.25 -5.50
C ASP A 89 2.32 6.26 -6.49
N PHE A 90 1.07 6.34 -6.03
CA PHE A 90 -0.10 6.38 -6.93
C PHE A 90 -0.13 7.65 -7.79
N GLU A 91 0.24 8.81 -7.24
CA GLU A 91 0.37 10.05 -8.02
C GLU A 91 1.47 9.94 -9.09
N ARG A 92 2.58 9.25 -8.80
CA ARG A 92 3.65 9.00 -9.78
C ARG A 92 3.22 8.02 -10.87
N VAL A 93 2.63 6.89 -10.51
CA VAL A 93 2.11 5.89 -11.45
C VAL A 93 1.08 6.53 -12.38
N LYS A 94 0.14 7.32 -11.83
CA LYS A 94 -0.89 8.01 -12.60
C LYS A 94 -0.30 9.05 -13.56
N GLN A 95 0.76 9.76 -13.17
CA GLN A 95 1.48 10.67 -14.05
C GLN A 95 2.24 9.94 -15.17
N ALA A 96 2.88 8.80 -14.86
CA ALA A 96 3.55 7.98 -15.85
C ALA A 96 2.58 7.43 -16.91
N PHE A 97 1.37 7.03 -16.49
CA PHE A 97 0.30 6.65 -17.42
C PHE A 97 -0.27 7.82 -18.22
N ARG A 98 -0.51 8.98 -17.60
CA ARG A 98 -1.05 10.17 -18.30
C ARG A 98 -0.12 10.74 -19.37
N LYS A 99 1.19 10.53 -19.27
CA LYS A 99 2.13 10.95 -20.32
C LYS A 99 2.01 10.14 -21.62
N GLN A 100 1.15 9.11 -21.66
CA GLN A 100 0.89 8.32 -22.87
C GLN A 100 -0.40 8.72 -23.61
N GLU A 101 -1.11 9.79 -23.21
CA GLU A 101 -2.22 10.39 -23.98
C GLU A 101 -1.79 11.62 -24.78
#